data_AF-A0A1I2UIS6-F1
#
_entry.id   AF-A0A1I2UIS6-F1
#
_cell.length_a   1.000
_cell.length_b   1.000
_cell.length_c   1.000
_cell.angle_alpha   90.00
_cell.angle_beta   90.00
_cell.angle_gamma   90.00
#
_symmetry.space_group_name_H-M   'P 1'
#
loop_
_entity.id
_entity.type
_entity.pdbx_description
1 polymer ?
#
loop_
_entity_poly.entity_id
_entity_poly.type
_entity_poly.pdbx_seq_one_letter_code
_entity_poly.pdbx_strand_id
1 'polypeptide(L)'
;MLTPQRARTAVVLGVTVLMIPSLVSCSSLSSSSSSVTVTETASFTTTVTEAPDAASVPAAAAPTSADHGEVPCAASSYTPDAEKDLVDEGVTKEEVDEVLRQGCTAAKWDNDGYWEIEWGDIEVEIYPDGTVRDVDR
;
A
#
# COMPACT_ATOMS: atom_id res chain seq x y z
N MET A 1 -59.77 -23.82 -10.63
CA MET A 1 -60.02 -24.33 -11.98
C MET A 1 -58.73 -24.96 -12.48
N LEU A 2 -58.82 -26.19 -12.97
CA LEU A 2 -57.72 -27.04 -13.45
C LEU A 2 -57.15 -26.55 -14.79
N THR A 3 -55.88 -26.86 -15.03
CA THR A 3 -55.04 -26.65 -16.23
C THR A 3 -55.69 -27.10 -17.55
N PRO A 4 -55.13 -26.66 -18.70
CA PRO A 4 -54.45 -27.68 -19.50
C PRO A 4 -53.10 -27.27 -20.11
N GLN A 5 -52.33 -28.33 -20.26
CA GLN A 5 -50.98 -28.52 -20.81
C GLN A 5 -51.02 -28.66 -22.34
N ARG A 6 -50.05 -28.06 -23.06
CA ARG A 6 -49.60 -28.44 -24.43
C ARG A 6 -48.18 -27.87 -24.62
N ALA A 7 -47.11 -28.63 -24.44
CA ALA A 7 -46.53 -29.68 -25.28
C ALA A 7 -45.82 -29.18 -26.56
N ARG A 8 -44.48 -29.23 -26.48
CA ARG A 8 -43.47 -29.58 -27.50
C ARG A 8 -43.14 -28.54 -28.57
N THR A 9 -41.85 -28.18 -28.68
CA THR A 9 -40.96 -28.56 -29.81
C THR A 9 -39.52 -28.18 -29.44
N ALA A 10 -38.59 -29.12 -29.61
CA ALA A 10 -37.16 -28.95 -29.40
C ALA A 10 -36.49 -28.44 -30.68
N VAL A 11 -35.46 -27.59 -30.55
CA VAL A 11 -34.42 -27.42 -31.58
C VAL A 11 -33.07 -27.40 -30.86
N VAL A 12 -32.23 -28.38 -31.21
CA VAL A 12 -30.82 -28.50 -30.85
C VAL A 12 -30.00 -27.96 -32.02
N LEU A 13 -28.98 -27.15 -31.76
CA LEU A 13 -27.81 -26.84 -32.63
C LEU A 13 -27.04 -25.70 -31.95
N GLY A 14 -25.76 -25.72 -31.60
CA GLY A 14 -24.69 -26.70 -31.63
C GLY A 14 -23.52 -26.01 -30.91
N VAL A 15 -22.89 -26.65 -29.92
CA VAL A 15 -21.78 -26.06 -29.17
C VAL A 15 -20.47 -26.49 -29.84
N THR A 16 -19.81 -25.55 -30.50
CA THR A 16 -18.45 -25.71 -31.02
C THR A 16 -17.47 -25.61 -29.85
N VAL A 17 -16.84 -26.72 -29.50
CA VAL A 17 -15.76 -26.78 -28.51
C VAL A 17 -14.47 -26.25 -29.15
N LEU A 18 -14.01 -25.09 -28.68
CA LEU A 18 -12.70 -24.54 -28.98
C LEU A 18 -11.70 -25.08 -27.94
N MET A 19 -10.75 -25.89 -28.40
CA MET A 19 -9.56 -26.30 -27.64
C MET A 19 -8.45 -25.23 -27.75
N ILE A 20 -7.30 -25.48 -27.10
CA ILE A 20 -5.93 -24.89 -27.23
C ILE A 20 -5.53 -24.05 -25.97
N PRO A 21 -4.26 -24.05 -25.49
CA PRO A 21 -3.55 -25.10 -24.75
C PRO A 21 -2.87 -24.56 -23.45
N SER A 22 -2.32 -25.47 -22.63
CA SER A 22 -1.60 -25.19 -21.38
C SER A 22 -0.31 -24.38 -21.55
N LEU A 23 -0.03 -23.46 -20.62
CA LEU A 23 1.32 -22.96 -20.36
C LEU A 23 1.80 -23.43 -18.98
N VAL A 24 3.04 -23.87 -18.99
CA VAL A 24 3.78 -24.60 -17.96
C VAL A 24 4.06 -23.71 -16.74
N SER A 25 3.69 -24.19 -15.55
CA SER A 25 4.07 -23.60 -14.28
C SER A 25 5.45 -24.13 -13.91
N CYS A 26 6.47 -23.27 -13.91
CA CYS A 26 7.80 -23.61 -13.44
C CYS A 26 7.94 -23.10 -12.00
N SER A 27 7.62 -23.98 -11.05
CA SER A 27 7.94 -23.80 -9.64
C SER A 27 9.45 -23.79 -9.47
N SER A 28 10.03 -22.61 -9.19
CA SER A 28 11.36 -22.55 -8.61
C SER A 28 11.22 -22.52 -7.10
N LEU A 29 11.24 -23.72 -6.50
CA LEU A 29 11.60 -23.93 -5.12
C LEU A 29 13.04 -23.45 -4.93
N SER A 30 13.26 -22.51 -4.04
CA SER A 30 14.54 -22.36 -3.35
C SER A 30 14.26 -22.09 -1.88
N SER A 31 14.07 -23.19 -1.16
CA SER A 31 14.19 -23.27 0.28
C SER A 31 15.68 -23.20 0.67
N SER A 32 16.04 -22.29 1.55
CA SER A 32 17.06 -22.44 2.62
C SER A 32 17.09 -21.12 3.39
N SER A 33 16.37 -21.03 4.52
CA SER A 33 16.75 -21.51 5.85
C SER A 33 17.89 -20.71 6.46
N SER A 34 17.53 -20.01 7.53
CA SER A 34 18.24 -19.03 8.33
C SER A 34 19.54 -19.52 8.96
N SER A 35 20.42 -18.58 9.32
CA SER A 35 21.06 -18.62 10.64
C SER A 35 21.39 -17.21 11.14
N VAL A 36 20.95 -16.96 12.37
CA VAL A 36 21.09 -15.73 13.16
C VAL A 36 22.48 -15.73 13.80
N THR A 37 23.14 -14.56 13.85
CA THR A 37 24.20 -14.32 14.84
C THR A 37 23.81 -13.11 15.69
N VAL A 38 23.43 -13.40 16.93
CA VAL A 38 23.22 -12.43 17.99
C VAL A 38 24.59 -11.92 18.44
N THR A 39 24.77 -10.60 18.52
CA THR A 39 25.80 -10.00 19.35
C THR A 39 25.11 -8.98 20.25
N GLU A 40 24.86 -9.38 21.49
CA GLU A 40 24.57 -8.46 22.58
C GLU A 40 25.75 -7.53 22.78
N THR A 41 25.50 -6.23 22.87
CA THR A 41 26.28 -5.35 23.73
C THR A 41 25.34 -4.32 24.33
N ALA A 42 25.06 -4.51 25.61
CA ALA A 42 24.39 -3.54 26.46
C ALA A 42 25.22 -2.24 26.52
N SER A 43 24.53 -1.12 26.41
CA SER A 43 24.95 0.13 27.06
C SER A 43 23.72 0.89 27.49
N PHE A 44 23.36 0.66 28.75
CA PHE A 44 22.52 1.54 29.53
C PHE A 44 23.20 2.91 29.61
N THR A 45 22.56 3.94 29.07
CA THR A 45 22.84 5.32 29.46
C THR A 45 21.56 5.92 29.99
N THR A 46 21.39 5.86 31.31
CA THR A 46 20.37 6.63 32.02
C THR A 46 20.83 8.08 32.04
N THR A 47 20.20 8.93 31.25
CA THR A 47 20.23 10.38 31.47
C THR A 47 18.83 10.81 31.87
N VAL A 48 18.58 10.80 33.18
CA VAL A 48 17.48 11.56 33.77
C VAL A 48 17.94 13.02 33.80
N THR A 49 17.30 13.85 32.98
CA THR A 49 17.30 15.29 33.15
C THR A 49 15.86 15.75 33.14
N GLU A 50 15.31 16.00 34.34
CA GLU A 50 14.13 16.85 34.49
C GLU A 50 14.50 18.30 34.16
N ALA A 51 13.73 18.92 33.27
CA ALA A 51 13.25 20.30 33.41
C ALA A 51 12.18 20.58 32.34
N PRO A 52 10.95 20.97 32.72
CA PRO A 52 9.93 21.38 31.77
C PRO A 52 10.17 22.85 31.40
N ASP A 53 10.86 23.07 30.29
CA ASP A 53 10.84 24.38 29.64
C ASP A 53 9.89 24.28 28.44
N ALA A 54 8.66 24.75 28.65
CA ALA A 54 7.70 25.01 27.60
C ALA A 54 8.19 26.20 26.76
N ALA A 55 9.28 25.99 26.04
CA ALA A 55 9.70 26.85 24.96
C ALA A 55 8.93 26.39 23.72
N SER A 56 7.92 27.18 23.33
CA SER A 56 7.24 27.07 22.05
C SER A 56 8.30 26.97 20.94
N VAL A 57 8.49 25.75 20.42
CA VAL A 57 9.31 25.53 19.23
C VAL A 57 8.60 26.30 18.10
N PRO A 58 9.28 27.26 17.43
CA PRO A 58 8.69 27.86 16.24
C PRO A 58 8.43 26.73 15.25
N ALA A 59 7.17 26.61 14.80
CA ALA A 59 6.80 25.72 13.72
C ALA A 59 7.84 25.87 12.61
N ALA A 60 8.58 24.80 12.33
CA ALA A 60 9.57 24.79 11.27
C ALA A 60 8.88 25.31 10.01
N ALA A 61 9.43 26.39 9.46
CA ALA A 61 8.92 26.94 8.21
C ALA A 61 8.88 25.80 7.18
N ALA A 62 7.69 25.57 6.61
CA ALA A 62 7.51 24.59 5.55
C ALA A 62 8.60 24.81 4.49
N PRO A 63 9.32 23.76 4.07
CA PRO A 63 10.30 23.90 3.02
C PRO A 63 9.61 24.46 1.77
N THR A 64 10.16 25.53 1.22
CA THR A 64 9.78 26.05 -0.08
C THR A 64 9.92 24.94 -1.11
N SER A 65 8.81 24.54 -1.71
CA SER A 65 8.73 23.50 -2.74
C SER A 65 9.83 23.70 -3.77
N ALA A 66 10.83 22.82 -3.78
CA ALA A 66 11.56 22.58 -5.01
C ALA A 66 10.57 21.89 -5.99
N ASP A 67 10.78 22.11 -7.28
CA ASP A 67 9.87 21.64 -8.32
C ASP A 67 10.02 20.11 -8.45
N HIS A 68 9.24 19.38 -7.65
CA HIS A 68 9.28 17.91 -7.53
C HIS A 68 8.13 17.22 -8.28
N GLY A 69 7.44 17.98 -9.15
CA GLY A 69 6.19 17.58 -9.77
C GLY A 69 4.97 17.87 -8.90
N GLU A 70 3.80 17.47 -9.39
CA GLU A 70 2.55 17.55 -8.64
C GLU A 70 2.38 16.29 -7.78
N VAL A 71 1.81 16.46 -6.58
CA VAL A 71 1.53 15.34 -5.68
C VAL A 71 0.45 14.45 -6.32
N PRO A 72 0.70 13.13 -6.48
CA PRO A 72 -0.33 12.22 -6.96
C PRO A 72 -1.34 11.92 -5.85
N CYS A 73 -2.51 12.55 -5.90
CA CYS A 73 -3.58 12.34 -4.92
C CYS A 73 -4.38 11.04 -5.12
N ALA A 74 -3.82 10.05 -5.84
CA ALA A 74 -4.42 8.75 -6.08
C ALA A 74 -3.34 7.72 -6.44
N ALA A 75 -3.50 6.50 -5.94
CA ALA A 75 -2.58 5.40 -6.24
C ALA A 75 -2.78 4.91 -7.68
N SER A 76 -1.69 4.80 -8.44
CA SER A 76 -1.66 4.20 -9.77
C SER A 76 -1.25 2.73 -9.72
N SER A 77 -0.37 2.38 -8.77
CA SER A 77 0.06 1.01 -8.49
C SER A 77 0.66 0.91 -7.07
N TYR A 78 1.06 -0.29 -6.66
CA TYR A 78 1.68 -0.57 -5.36
C TYR A 78 2.95 -1.38 -5.59
N THR A 79 4.02 -1.05 -4.84
CA THR A 79 5.22 -1.90 -4.78
C THR A 79 4.93 -3.19 -4.00
N PRO A 80 5.79 -4.23 -4.11
CA PRO A 80 5.67 -5.42 -3.27
C PRO A 80 5.79 -5.15 -1.77
N ASP A 81 6.58 -4.14 -1.39
CA ASP A 81 6.76 -3.73 0.01
C ASP A 81 5.46 -3.06 0.53
N ALA A 82 4.90 -2.09 -0.19
CA ALA A 82 3.58 -1.54 0.13
C ALA A 82 2.48 -2.61 0.22
N GLU A 83 2.47 -3.59 -0.69
CA GLU A 83 1.49 -4.70 -0.61
C GLU A 83 1.68 -5.58 0.63
N LYS A 84 2.92 -5.73 1.11
CA LYS A 84 3.21 -6.40 2.38
C LYS A 84 2.72 -5.55 3.55
N ASP A 85 2.97 -4.25 3.53
CA ASP A 85 2.66 -3.37 4.64
C ASP A 85 1.16 -3.18 4.83
N LEU A 86 0.37 -3.15 3.74
CA LEU A 86 -1.09 -3.24 3.84
C LEU A 86 -1.56 -4.44 4.69
N VAL A 87 -0.88 -5.57 4.58
CA VAL A 87 -1.21 -6.78 5.35
C VAL A 87 -0.68 -6.69 6.78
N ASP A 88 0.57 -6.26 6.95
CA ASP A 88 1.24 -6.20 8.25
C ASP A 88 0.61 -5.15 9.17
N GLU A 89 0.27 -3.98 8.61
CA GLU A 89 -0.37 -2.85 9.30
C GLU A 89 -1.91 -2.96 9.37
N GLY A 90 -2.48 -3.95 8.66
CA GLY A 90 -3.93 -4.15 8.60
C GLY A 90 -4.67 -2.97 7.97
N VAL A 91 -4.07 -2.35 6.95
CA VAL A 91 -4.60 -1.22 6.19
C VAL A 91 -5.18 -1.73 4.86
N THR A 92 -6.38 -1.28 4.52
CA THR A 92 -7.02 -1.60 3.24
C THR A 92 -6.61 -0.62 2.14
N LYS A 93 -6.70 -1.04 0.87
CA LYS A 93 -6.43 -0.13 -0.27
C LYS A 93 -7.44 1.03 -0.29
N GLU A 94 -8.66 0.81 0.19
CA GLU A 94 -9.67 1.86 0.36
C GLU A 94 -9.28 2.89 1.43
N GLU A 95 -8.64 2.47 2.53
CA GLU A 95 -8.08 3.40 3.53
C GLU A 95 -6.94 4.21 2.93
N VAL A 96 -6.05 3.61 2.13
CA VAL A 96 -5.00 4.34 1.40
C VAL A 96 -5.60 5.36 0.43
N ASP A 97 -6.62 4.98 -0.35
CA ASP A 97 -7.31 5.92 -1.25
C ASP A 97 -7.93 7.10 -0.48
N GLU A 98 -8.44 6.87 0.72
CA GLU A 98 -8.96 7.93 1.58
C GLU A 98 -7.84 8.85 2.08
N VAL A 99 -6.71 8.29 2.51
CA VAL A 99 -5.52 9.07 2.93
C VAL A 99 -5.03 9.93 1.77
N LEU A 100 -4.87 9.37 0.58
CA LEU A 100 -4.45 10.10 -0.61
C LEU A 100 -5.45 11.20 -0.98
N ARG A 101 -6.75 10.95 -0.86
CA ARG A 101 -7.77 11.95 -1.18
C ARG A 101 -7.82 13.11 -0.18
N GLN A 102 -7.59 12.85 1.10
CA GLN A 102 -7.73 13.84 2.17
C GLN A 102 -6.41 14.55 2.51
N GLY A 103 -5.31 13.80 2.55
CA GLY A 103 -3.99 14.24 2.96
C GLY A 103 -3.18 14.94 1.86
N CYS A 104 -3.56 14.83 0.58
CA CYS A 104 -2.75 15.34 -0.54
C CYS A 104 -2.36 16.82 -0.42
N THR A 105 -3.23 17.65 0.16
CA THR A 105 -2.96 19.09 0.34
C THR A 105 -1.90 19.40 1.41
N ALA A 106 -1.60 18.42 2.27
CA ALA A 106 -0.60 18.49 3.33
C ALA A 106 0.64 17.64 3.03
N ALA A 107 0.73 17.08 1.81
CA ALA A 107 1.83 16.23 1.40
C ALA A 107 3.19 16.94 1.51
N LYS A 108 4.21 16.20 1.95
CA LYS A 108 5.58 16.68 2.07
C LYS A 108 6.46 15.92 1.09
N TRP A 109 7.41 16.62 0.50
CA TRP A 109 8.41 15.98 -0.33
C TRP A 109 9.58 15.53 0.55
N ASP A 110 9.92 14.25 0.48
CA ASP A 110 11.11 13.70 1.12
C ASP A 110 12.32 13.74 0.18
N ASN A 111 13.52 13.96 0.74
CA ASN A 111 14.73 14.08 -0.06
C ASN A 111 15.14 12.77 -0.77
N ASP A 112 14.57 11.64 -0.39
CA ASP A 112 14.80 10.33 -1.01
C ASP A 112 13.89 10.07 -2.22
N GLY A 113 13.01 11.01 -2.58
CA GLY A 113 12.38 11.05 -3.90
C GLY A 113 10.91 10.62 -3.95
N TYR A 114 10.19 10.73 -2.85
CA TYR A 114 8.77 10.42 -2.72
C TYR A 114 8.01 11.53 -1.98
N TRP A 115 6.69 11.48 -2.08
CA TRP A 115 5.78 12.27 -1.28
C TRP A 115 5.34 11.47 -0.06
N GLU A 116 5.39 12.08 1.11
CA GLU A 116 4.77 11.59 2.35
C GLU A 116 3.39 12.23 2.50
N ILE A 117 2.37 11.40 2.67
CA ILE A 117 0.98 11.82 2.82
C ILE A 117 0.41 11.15 4.07
N GLU A 118 0.16 11.96 5.10
CA GLU A 118 -0.37 11.50 6.39
C GLU A 118 -1.82 11.95 6.54
N TRP A 119 -2.70 11.03 6.93
CA TRP A 119 -4.07 11.35 7.31
C TRP A 119 -4.60 10.40 8.39
N GLY A 120 -4.98 10.99 9.53
CA GLY A 120 -5.39 10.21 10.69
C GLY A 120 -4.18 9.53 11.32
N ASP A 121 -4.27 8.21 11.42
CA ASP A 121 -3.22 7.32 11.91
C ASP A 121 -2.49 6.58 10.78
N ILE A 122 -2.66 6.97 9.50
CA ILE A 122 -2.03 6.28 8.38
C ILE A 122 -1.12 7.25 7.61
N GLU A 123 0.11 6.81 7.35
CA GLU A 123 1.10 7.47 6.51
C GLU A 123 1.30 6.66 5.22
N VAL A 124 1.34 7.36 4.08
CA VAL A 124 1.54 6.77 2.76
C VAL A 124 2.69 7.47 2.08
N GLU A 125 3.70 6.69 1.70
CA GLU A 125 4.77 7.15 0.83
C GLU A 125 4.44 6.84 -0.63
N ILE A 126 4.49 7.85 -1.51
CA ILE A 126 4.09 7.69 -2.92
C ILE A 126 5.10 8.36 -3.88
N TYR A 127 5.53 7.62 -4.89
CA TYR A 127 6.39 8.17 -5.94
C TYR A 127 5.64 9.16 -6.84
N PRO A 128 6.34 10.07 -7.54
CA PRO A 128 5.70 11.04 -8.46
C PRO A 128 4.82 10.43 -9.57
N ASP A 129 4.99 9.14 -9.89
CA ASP A 129 4.15 8.42 -10.88
C ASP A 129 2.86 7.83 -10.28
N GLY A 130 2.62 8.06 -8.98
CA GLY A 130 1.48 7.55 -8.23
C GLY A 130 1.68 6.13 -7.70
N THR A 131 2.87 5.54 -7.82
CA THR A 131 3.15 4.21 -7.25
C THR A 131 3.35 4.34 -5.74
N VAL A 132 2.50 3.68 -4.95
CA VAL A 132 2.63 3.61 -3.49
C VAL A 132 3.85 2.77 -3.15
N ARG A 133 4.76 3.35 -2.38
CA ARG A 133 6.04 2.76 -2.00
C ARG A 133 5.93 1.97 -0.71
N ASP A 134 5.41 2.59 0.35
CA ASP A 134 5.31 2.07 1.71
C ASP A 134 4.02 2.63 2.37
N VAL A 135 3.47 1.92 3.35
CA VAL A 135 2.24 2.30 4.09
C VAL A 135 2.40 1.94 5.56
N ASP A 136 2.24 2.92 6.46
CA ASP A 136 2.44 2.72 7.90
C ASP A 136 1.23 3.20 8.72
N ARG A 137 1.02 2.60 9.90
CA ARG A 137 -0.03 2.94 10.85
C ARG A 137 0.48 3.22 12.27
#